data_AF-A0A3D3HA44-F1
#
_entry.id   AF-A0A3D3HA44-F1
#
_cell.length_a   1.000
_cell.length_b   1.000
_cell.length_c   1.000
_cell.angle_alpha   90.00
_cell.angle_beta   90.00
_cell.angle_gamma   90.00
#
_symmetry.space_group_name_H-M   'P 1'
#
loop_
_entity.id
_entity.type
_entity.pdbx_description
1 polymer ?
#
loop_
_entity_poly.entity_id
_entity_poly.type
_entity_poly.pdbx_seq_one_letter_code
_entity_poly.pdbx_strand_id
1 'polypeptide(L)'
;MTTTSPAGLAAPPDGHPVSDLVGGGTRSPATDAAAALLDQLIARGVRDVVLSPGSRSQALALAVADAEERGLLRLHVRIDERVAGFTALGIGRETRMPAAIVCTSGTAVANLAPAVFEAHHSGVPLLLLTADRPPELRGVGANQTTRQPGIFAPNTRFELDVPTPTEIDDTGEGDQSVMLRDIADQAVSAALGDAVRPAGPVHLNLPFREPLAGSLPPWWGADAGEGAHTVDAPLENDQSGALYQGGGGIGDADEALAADEEPLVLPRGIRTIVLAGEGAGPRAEALAWEG
;
A
#
# COMPACT_ATOMS: atom_id res chain seq x y z
N MET A 1 54.92 -14.29 -25.54
CA MET A 1 54.28 -13.52 -24.46
C MET A 1 53.20 -12.69 -25.12
N THR A 2 52.04 -13.31 -25.30
CA THR A 2 50.97 -12.84 -26.19
C THR A 2 49.79 -12.51 -25.29
N THR A 3 49.49 -11.22 -25.18
CA THR A 3 48.43 -10.67 -24.33
C THR A 3 47.08 -10.89 -25.00
N THR A 4 46.24 -11.74 -24.43
CA THR A 4 44.86 -11.95 -24.86
C THR A 4 43.98 -10.86 -24.27
N SER A 5 43.32 -10.10 -25.13
CA SER A 5 42.28 -9.13 -24.78
C SER A 5 41.06 -9.86 -24.19
N PRO A 6 40.41 -9.37 -23.12
CA PRO A 6 39.18 -9.98 -22.64
C PRO A 6 38.02 -9.59 -23.56
N ALA A 7 37.34 -10.61 -24.08
CA ALA A 7 36.11 -10.49 -24.84
C ALA A 7 35.01 -9.84 -23.98
N GLY A 8 34.19 -9.00 -24.62
CA GLY A 8 33.15 -8.20 -23.98
C GLY A 8 32.15 -9.02 -23.17
N LEU A 9 31.93 -8.57 -21.94
CA LEU A 9 30.77 -8.95 -21.15
C LEU A 9 29.56 -8.26 -21.78
N ALA A 10 28.73 -9.01 -22.49
CA ALA A 10 27.41 -8.54 -22.91
C ALA A 10 26.58 -8.28 -21.65
N ALA A 11 25.91 -7.12 -21.61
CA ALA A 11 24.90 -6.81 -20.60
C ALA A 11 23.80 -7.89 -20.63
N PRO A 12 23.22 -8.28 -19.48
CA PRO A 12 22.07 -9.17 -19.47
C PRO A 12 20.92 -8.48 -20.21
N PRO A 13 20.17 -9.20 -21.07
CA PRO A 13 19.05 -8.62 -21.79
C PRO A 13 17.94 -8.23 -20.80
N ASP A 14 17.38 -7.06 -21.05
CA ASP A 14 16.23 -6.47 -20.37
C ASP A 14 15.00 -7.37 -20.42
N GLY A 15 14.22 -7.35 -19.34
CA GLY A 15 12.78 -7.65 -19.34
C GLY A 15 12.37 -9.08 -19.67
N HIS A 16 12.37 -9.96 -18.66
CA HIS A 16 11.47 -11.11 -18.70
C HIS A 16 10.06 -10.63 -18.34
N PRO A 17 9.05 -10.78 -19.24
CA PRO A 17 7.68 -10.50 -18.86
C PRO A 17 7.24 -11.48 -17.77
N VAL A 18 6.56 -11.02 -16.72
CA VAL A 18 6.01 -11.93 -15.68
C VAL A 18 4.96 -12.87 -16.27
N SER A 19 4.49 -12.65 -17.50
CA SER A 19 3.62 -13.56 -18.25
C SER A 19 4.12 -15.01 -18.30
N ASP A 20 5.45 -15.21 -18.29
CA ASP A 20 6.06 -16.55 -18.33
C ASP A 20 6.05 -17.26 -16.96
N LEU A 21 5.77 -16.55 -15.86
CA LEU A 21 5.52 -17.12 -14.53
C LEU A 21 4.03 -17.44 -14.30
N VAL A 22 3.15 -16.87 -15.12
CA VAL A 22 1.68 -16.97 -14.98
C VAL A 22 1.11 -18.11 -15.86
N GLY A 23 1.79 -18.46 -16.96
CA GLY A 23 1.35 -19.48 -17.91
C GLY A 23 1.84 -20.90 -17.61
N GLY A 24 1.26 -21.56 -16.60
CA GLY A 24 1.43 -23.03 -16.41
C GLY A 24 1.54 -23.54 -14.97
N GLY A 25 1.41 -22.68 -13.96
CA GLY A 25 1.44 -23.09 -12.55
C GLY A 25 0.11 -23.69 -12.09
N THR A 26 0.17 -24.67 -11.17
CA THR A 26 -0.99 -25.16 -10.41
C THR A 26 -1.74 -23.98 -9.76
N ARG A 27 -3.07 -23.96 -9.85
CA ARG A 27 -3.92 -22.97 -9.18
C ARG A 27 -3.69 -22.96 -7.67
N SER A 28 -3.92 -21.81 -7.04
CA SER A 28 -3.74 -21.63 -5.60
C SER A 28 -4.92 -20.86 -5.00
N PRO A 29 -5.49 -21.34 -3.88
CA PRO A 29 -6.45 -20.54 -3.11
C PRO A 29 -5.91 -19.19 -2.66
N ALA A 30 -4.61 -19.08 -2.37
CA ALA A 30 -3.99 -17.82 -1.99
C ALA A 30 -3.98 -16.83 -3.18
N THR A 31 -3.72 -17.32 -4.39
CA THR A 31 -3.77 -16.51 -5.62
C THR A 31 -5.18 -16.04 -5.93
N ASP A 32 -6.17 -16.94 -5.89
CA ASP A 32 -7.57 -16.58 -6.15
C ASP A 32 -8.10 -15.59 -5.11
N ALA A 33 -7.73 -15.76 -3.83
CA ALA A 33 -8.10 -14.83 -2.78
C ALA A 33 -7.44 -13.44 -2.93
N ALA A 34 -6.14 -13.41 -3.29
CA ALA A 34 -5.44 -12.16 -3.57
C ALA A 34 -6.07 -11.42 -4.75
N ALA A 35 -6.44 -12.16 -5.81
CA ALA A 35 -7.15 -11.63 -6.95
C ALA A 35 -8.52 -11.07 -6.55
N ALA A 36 -9.36 -11.80 -5.80
CA ALA A 36 -10.69 -11.32 -5.43
C ALA A 36 -10.63 -10.03 -4.59
N LEU A 37 -9.71 -10.00 -3.61
CA LEU A 37 -9.49 -8.82 -2.79
C LEU A 37 -9.02 -7.63 -3.63
N LEU A 38 -7.98 -7.81 -4.45
CA LEU A 38 -7.37 -6.73 -5.22
C LEU A 38 -8.29 -6.20 -6.31
N ASP A 39 -9.06 -7.07 -6.97
CA ASP A 39 -10.03 -6.72 -8.01
C ASP A 39 -11.05 -5.72 -7.46
N GLN A 40 -11.60 -6.00 -6.27
CA GLN A 40 -12.55 -5.09 -5.63
C GLN A 40 -11.89 -3.82 -5.09
N LEU A 41 -10.66 -3.89 -4.56
CA LEU A 41 -9.93 -2.68 -4.16
C LEU A 41 -9.72 -1.74 -5.37
N ILE A 42 -9.37 -2.29 -6.54
CA ILE A 42 -9.25 -1.54 -7.80
C ILE A 42 -10.62 -0.99 -8.20
N ALA A 43 -11.68 -1.79 -8.17
CA ALA A 43 -13.04 -1.34 -8.49
C ALA A 43 -13.48 -0.16 -7.58
N ARG A 44 -13.05 -0.16 -6.31
CA ARG A 44 -13.31 0.90 -5.34
C ARG A 44 -12.37 2.11 -5.41
N GLY A 45 -11.47 2.15 -6.39
CA GLY A 45 -10.64 3.31 -6.68
C GLY A 45 -9.25 3.30 -6.04
N VAL A 46 -8.80 2.19 -5.45
CA VAL A 46 -7.40 2.05 -5.03
C VAL A 46 -6.52 1.99 -6.29
N ARG A 47 -5.56 2.90 -6.40
CA ARG A 47 -4.68 3.04 -7.59
C ARG A 47 -3.20 2.95 -7.28
N ASP A 48 -2.81 2.95 -6.01
CA ASP A 48 -1.41 2.85 -5.60
C ASP A 48 -1.23 1.74 -4.58
N VAL A 49 -0.27 0.87 -4.86
CA VAL A 49 0.15 -0.21 -3.97
C VAL A 49 1.63 -0.06 -3.69
N VAL A 50 2.00 0.09 -2.42
CA VAL A 50 3.39 0.07 -1.96
C VAL A 50 3.71 -1.33 -1.46
N LEU A 51 4.70 -1.97 -2.05
CA LEU A 51 5.02 -3.38 -1.79
C LEU A 51 6.40 -3.55 -1.19
N SER A 52 6.47 -4.25 -0.07
CA SER A 52 7.70 -4.78 0.50
C SER A 52 7.79 -6.29 0.28
N PRO A 53 8.87 -6.77 -0.35
CA PRO A 53 8.95 -8.14 -0.85
C PRO A 53 9.07 -9.17 0.28
N GLY A 54 8.44 -10.33 0.12
CA GLY A 54 8.62 -11.49 0.99
C GLY A 54 7.80 -12.68 0.55
N SER A 55 8.14 -13.88 1.04
CA SER A 55 7.54 -15.13 0.54
C SER A 55 6.07 -15.28 0.93
N ARG A 56 5.66 -14.87 2.13
CA ARG A 56 4.27 -15.02 2.58
C ARG A 56 3.31 -14.12 1.81
N SER A 57 3.78 -12.97 1.32
CA SER A 57 3.00 -12.03 0.51
C SER A 57 3.07 -12.31 -1.00
N GLN A 58 3.63 -13.45 -1.42
CA GLN A 58 3.88 -13.75 -2.84
C GLN A 58 2.61 -13.73 -3.70
N ALA A 59 1.48 -14.28 -3.22
CA ALA A 59 0.22 -14.27 -3.97
C ALA A 59 -0.27 -12.84 -4.27
N LEU A 60 -0.21 -11.95 -3.27
CA LEU A 60 -0.50 -10.52 -3.44
C LEU A 60 0.50 -9.87 -4.39
N ALA A 61 1.79 -10.13 -4.21
CA ALA A 61 2.84 -9.51 -5.02
C ALA A 61 2.69 -9.80 -6.51
N LEU A 62 2.36 -11.05 -6.85
CA LEU A 62 2.16 -11.46 -8.23
C LEU A 62 0.88 -10.86 -8.83
N ALA A 63 -0.23 -10.84 -8.09
CA ALA A 63 -1.47 -10.22 -8.54
C ALA A 63 -1.33 -8.70 -8.74
N VAL A 64 -0.61 -8.01 -7.84
CA VAL A 64 -0.33 -6.57 -7.94
C VAL A 64 0.58 -6.27 -9.13
N ALA A 65 1.61 -7.09 -9.37
CA ALA A 65 2.49 -6.91 -10.53
C ALA A 65 1.73 -7.09 -11.85
N ASP A 66 0.86 -8.10 -11.95
CA ASP A 66 0.00 -8.28 -13.13
C ASP A 66 -0.98 -7.11 -13.32
N ALA A 67 -1.60 -6.61 -12.24
CA ALA A 67 -2.47 -5.43 -12.32
C ALA A 67 -1.73 -4.17 -12.80
N GLU A 68 -0.47 -3.99 -12.38
CA GLU A 68 0.37 -2.88 -12.87
C GLU A 68 0.70 -3.03 -14.36
N GLU A 69 1.10 -4.21 -14.83
CA GLU A 69 1.38 -4.45 -16.25
C GLU A 69 0.16 -4.14 -17.14
N ARG A 70 -1.03 -4.34 -16.58
CA ARG A 70 -2.32 -4.05 -17.24
C ARG A 70 -2.77 -2.59 -17.07
N GLY A 71 -2.01 -1.77 -16.35
CA GLY A 71 -2.29 -0.34 -16.13
C GLY A 71 -3.45 -0.05 -15.18
N LEU A 72 -3.85 -1.00 -14.33
CA LEU A 72 -4.99 -0.86 -13.42
C LEU A 72 -4.63 -0.10 -12.13
N LEU A 73 -3.36 -0.15 -11.75
CA LEU A 73 -2.77 0.52 -10.58
C LEU A 73 -1.30 0.82 -10.84
N ARG A 74 -0.66 1.53 -9.90
CA ARG A 74 0.78 1.78 -9.84
C ARG A 74 1.40 1.01 -8.68
N LEU A 75 2.50 0.30 -8.93
CA LEU A 75 3.25 -0.43 -7.92
C LEU A 75 4.50 0.36 -7.50
N HIS A 76 4.67 0.53 -6.20
CA HIS A 76 5.83 1.17 -5.60
C HIS A 76 6.59 0.18 -4.74
N VAL A 77 7.66 -0.41 -5.27
CA VAL A 77 8.45 -1.38 -4.48
C VAL A 77 9.37 -0.65 -3.50
N ARG A 78 9.30 -1.01 -2.21
CA ARG A 78 10.16 -0.47 -1.14
C ARG A 78 10.66 -1.60 -0.26
N ILE A 79 11.98 -1.69 -0.09
CA ILE A 79 12.64 -2.77 0.66
C ILE A 79 12.41 -2.62 2.18
N ASP A 80 12.45 -1.39 2.69
CA ASP A 80 12.20 -1.10 4.11
C ASP A 80 10.71 -0.82 4.32
N GLU A 81 10.02 -1.64 5.11
CA GLU A 81 8.58 -1.49 5.35
C GLU A 81 8.24 -0.16 6.04
N ARG A 82 9.13 0.38 6.86
CA ARG A 82 8.89 1.69 7.49
C ARG A 82 8.85 2.79 6.43
N VAL A 83 9.76 2.73 5.45
CA VAL A 83 9.75 3.64 4.29
C VAL A 83 8.53 3.38 3.41
N ALA A 84 8.13 2.12 3.24
CA ALA A 84 6.91 1.75 2.53
C ALA A 84 5.67 2.39 3.16
N GLY A 85 5.57 2.31 4.50
CA GLY A 85 4.49 2.93 5.27
C GLY A 85 4.38 4.43 5.03
N PHE A 86 5.49 5.16 5.14
CA PHE A 86 5.49 6.62 4.88
C PHE A 86 5.29 6.98 3.40
N THR A 87 5.73 6.12 2.48
CA THR A 87 5.45 6.30 1.04
C THR A 87 3.94 6.24 0.79
N ALA A 88 3.28 5.21 1.31
CA ALA A 88 1.83 5.05 1.18
C ALA A 88 1.05 6.14 1.93
N LEU A 89 1.52 6.56 3.10
CA LEU A 89 0.95 7.70 3.83
C LEU A 89 0.97 8.97 2.97
N GLY A 90 2.11 9.30 2.35
CA GLY A 90 2.23 10.47 1.48
C GLY A 90 1.28 10.40 0.29
N ILE A 91 1.17 9.23 -0.35
CA ILE A 91 0.22 9.00 -1.46
C ILE A 91 -1.22 9.16 -0.98
N GLY A 92 -1.60 8.54 0.13
CA GLY A 92 -2.97 8.59 0.65
C GLY A 92 -3.37 10.00 1.08
N ARG A 93 -2.40 10.78 1.56
CA ARG A 93 -2.58 12.18 1.90
C ARG A 93 -2.85 13.05 0.67
N GLU A 94 -2.01 12.92 -0.34
CA GLU A 94 -2.11 13.70 -1.58
C GLU A 94 -3.38 13.38 -2.36
N THR A 95 -3.66 12.09 -2.52
CA THR A 95 -4.78 11.62 -3.36
C THR A 95 -6.13 11.62 -2.64
N ARG A 96 -6.11 11.70 -1.30
CA ARG A 96 -7.25 11.41 -0.41
C ARG A 96 -7.92 10.05 -0.66
N MET A 97 -7.23 9.15 -1.35
CA MET A 97 -7.65 7.77 -1.59
C MET A 97 -6.69 6.85 -0.86
N PRO A 98 -7.16 5.72 -0.29
CA PRO A 98 -6.26 4.83 0.42
C PRO A 98 -5.21 4.25 -0.53
N ALA A 99 -3.94 4.46 -0.20
CA ALA A 99 -2.86 3.66 -0.74
C ALA A 99 -2.77 2.34 0.02
N ALA A 100 -2.61 1.22 -0.69
CA ALA A 100 -2.43 -0.09 -0.07
C ALA A 100 -0.95 -0.37 0.20
N ILE A 101 -0.65 -0.95 1.35
CA ILE A 101 0.68 -1.42 1.73
C ILE A 101 0.64 -2.95 1.80
N VAL A 102 1.50 -3.62 1.03
CA VAL A 102 1.67 -5.07 1.07
C VAL A 102 3.00 -5.41 1.71
N CYS A 103 3.01 -6.24 2.75
CA CYS A 103 4.23 -6.80 3.31
C CYS A 103 4.04 -8.26 3.75
N THR A 104 5.16 -8.94 3.96
CA THR A 104 5.18 -10.31 4.50
C THR A 104 4.89 -10.33 6.00
N SER A 105 4.87 -11.53 6.58
CA SER A 105 4.63 -11.75 8.01
C SER A 105 5.80 -11.30 8.90
N GLY A 106 5.55 -11.26 10.22
CA GLY A 106 6.59 -11.03 11.22
C GLY A 106 6.89 -9.55 11.45
N THR A 107 8.18 -9.22 11.58
CA THR A 107 8.63 -7.85 11.91
C THR A 107 8.34 -6.82 10.81
N ALA A 108 8.17 -7.28 9.57
CA ALA A 108 7.72 -6.46 8.45
C ALA A 108 6.45 -5.67 8.80
N VAL A 109 5.49 -6.34 9.44
CA VAL A 109 4.26 -5.70 9.91
C VAL A 109 4.55 -4.66 10.99
N ALA A 110 5.37 -4.99 11.99
CA ALA A 110 5.70 -4.08 13.08
C ALA A 110 6.40 -2.79 12.60
N ASN A 111 7.19 -2.85 11.52
CA ASN A 111 7.83 -1.69 10.93
C ASN A 111 6.84 -0.67 10.33
N LEU A 112 5.58 -1.07 10.11
CA LEU A 112 4.52 -0.15 9.64
C LEU A 112 3.98 0.74 10.77
N ALA A 113 4.22 0.40 12.05
CA ALA A 113 3.63 1.10 13.20
C ALA A 113 3.77 2.63 13.16
N PRO A 114 4.95 3.22 12.84
CA PRO A 114 5.08 4.68 12.78
C PRO A 114 4.12 5.33 11.79
N ALA A 115 3.97 4.76 10.58
CA ALA A 115 3.07 5.29 9.56
C ALA A 115 1.61 5.07 9.92
N VAL A 116 1.27 3.97 10.59
CA VAL A 116 -0.09 3.71 11.11
C VAL A 116 -0.49 4.74 12.15
N PHE A 117 0.39 5.04 13.10
CA PHE A 117 0.12 6.06 14.11
C PHE A 117 0.00 7.45 13.49
N GLU A 118 0.84 7.78 12.53
CA GLU A 118 0.72 9.04 11.81
C GLU A 118 -0.61 9.12 11.04
N ALA A 119 -0.97 8.10 10.27
CA ALA A 119 -2.25 8.03 9.55
C ALA A 119 -3.46 8.14 10.49
N HIS A 120 -3.37 7.54 11.67
CA HIS A 120 -4.42 7.62 12.68
C HIS A 120 -4.67 9.06 13.14
N HIS A 121 -3.60 9.78 13.50
CA HIS A 121 -3.69 11.14 14.03
C HIS A 121 -3.98 12.19 12.95
N SER A 122 -3.38 12.03 11.77
CA SER A 122 -3.52 12.96 10.63
C SER A 122 -4.79 12.74 9.81
N GLY A 123 -5.51 11.64 10.04
CA GLY A 123 -6.73 11.33 9.31
C GLY A 123 -6.49 10.87 7.87
N VAL A 124 -5.33 10.25 7.59
CA VAL A 124 -4.95 9.84 6.23
C VAL A 124 -5.47 8.42 5.93
N PRO A 125 -6.22 8.20 4.83
CA PRO A 125 -6.71 6.88 4.46
C PRO A 125 -5.54 5.96 4.08
N LEU A 126 -5.48 4.78 4.71
CA LEU A 126 -4.38 3.82 4.50
C LEU A 126 -4.89 2.39 4.62
N LEU A 127 -4.47 1.50 3.71
CA LEU A 127 -4.83 0.08 3.74
C LEU A 127 -3.60 -0.80 3.99
N LEU A 128 -3.55 -1.51 5.10
CA LEU A 128 -2.46 -2.44 5.44
C LEU A 128 -2.90 -3.85 5.05
N LEU A 129 -2.30 -4.42 4.01
CA LEU A 129 -2.54 -5.77 3.52
C LEU A 129 -1.36 -6.66 3.93
N THR A 130 -1.40 -7.19 5.15
CA THR A 130 -0.25 -7.90 5.73
C THR A 130 -0.44 -9.40 5.58
N ALA A 131 0.45 -10.06 4.84
CA ALA A 131 0.41 -11.50 4.75
C ALA A 131 0.83 -12.16 6.07
N ASP A 132 0.22 -13.28 6.41
CA ASP A 132 0.47 -14.01 7.65
C ASP A 132 0.50 -15.52 7.42
N ARG A 133 1.02 -16.25 8.41
CA ARG A 133 0.88 -17.70 8.48
C ARG A 133 -0.55 -18.08 8.85
N PRO A 134 -1.02 -19.26 8.41
CA PRO A 134 -2.34 -19.75 8.80
C PRO A 134 -2.42 -20.00 10.31
N PRO A 135 -3.61 -19.92 10.92
CA PRO A 135 -3.78 -19.94 12.38
C PRO A 135 -3.06 -21.08 13.10
N GLU A 136 -3.05 -22.28 12.53
CA GLU A 136 -2.40 -23.46 13.13
C GLU A 136 -0.87 -23.37 13.21
N LEU A 137 -0.25 -22.43 12.50
CA LEU A 137 1.19 -22.18 12.52
C LEU A 137 1.59 -20.94 13.33
N ARG A 138 0.63 -20.30 14.01
CA ARG A 138 0.89 -19.15 14.90
C ARG A 138 1.23 -19.62 16.31
N GLY A 139 2.19 -18.96 16.96
CA GLY A 139 2.53 -19.24 18.37
C GLY A 139 3.33 -20.54 18.62
N VAL A 140 3.70 -21.28 17.58
CA VAL A 140 4.45 -22.55 17.68
C VAL A 140 5.96 -22.40 17.47
N GLY A 141 6.47 -21.16 17.53
CA GLY A 141 7.88 -20.87 17.25
C GLY A 141 8.27 -20.99 15.77
N ALA A 142 7.29 -20.99 14.86
CA ALA A 142 7.55 -20.96 13.42
C ALA A 142 8.35 -19.71 13.04
N ASN A 143 9.29 -19.85 12.11
CA ASN A 143 10.14 -18.75 11.66
C ASN A 143 9.31 -17.59 11.10
N GLN A 144 9.71 -16.34 11.35
CA GLN A 144 9.04 -15.11 10.89
C GLN A 144 7.55 -15.01 11.27
N THR A 145 7.23 -15.37 12.52
CA THR A 145 5.86 -15.30 13.05
C THR A 145 5.82 -14.36 14.25
N THR A 146 4.87 -13.42 14.24
CA THR A 146 4.51 -12.59 15.39
C THR A 146 3.01 -12.70 15.64
N ARG A 147 2.50 -12.12 16.72
CA ARG A 147 1.05 -11.93 16.89
C ARG A 147 0.62 -10.71 16.06
N GLN A 148 0.21 -10.94 14.81
CA GLN A 148 -0.24 -9.88 13.90
C GLN A 148 -1.65 -9.38 14.21
N PRO A 149 -2.65 -10.26 14.50
CA PRO A 149 -3.96 -9.77 14.93
C PRO A 149 -3.86 -8.99 16.24
N GLY A 150 -4.38 -7.78 16.21
CA GLY A 150 -4.45 -6.80 17.28
C GLY A 150 -3.23 -5.90 17.37
N ILE A 151 -2.26 -6.00 16.46
CA ILE A 151 -1.00 -5.25 16.56
C ILE A 151 -1.21 -3.73 16.45
N PHE A 152 -2.29 -3.29 15.79
CA PHE A 152 -2.64 -1.87 15.61
C PHE A 152 -4.01 -1.46 16.17
N ALA A 153 -4.74 -2.37 16.83
CA ALA A 153 -6.15 -2.25 17.18
C ALA A 153 -6.67 -0.89 17.72
N PRO A 154 -5.94 -0.12 18.55
CA PRO A 154 -6.44 1.19 18.98
C PRO A 154 -6.29 2.31 17.93
N ASN A 155 -5.51 2.10 16.88
CA ASN A 155 -5.16 3.12 15.89
C ASN A 155 -5.83 2.91 14.52
N THR A 156 -6.48 1.76 14.29
CA THR A 156 -7.15 1.44 13.04
C THR A 156 -8.65 1.68 13.08
N ARG A 157 -9.24 2.04 11.94
CA ARG A 157 -10.70 2.22 11.77
C ARG A 157 -11.45 0.92 11.55
N PHE A 158 -10.74 -0.06 11.00
CA PHE A 158 -11.20 -1.41 10.82
C PHE A 158 -10.00 -2.34 10.89
N GLU A 159 -10.17 -3.47 11.56
CA GLU A 159 -9.17 -4.53 11.62
C GLU A 159 -9.88 -5.87 11.42
N LEU A 160 -9.31 -6.73 10.56
CA LEU A 160 -9.80 -8.08 10.36
C LEU A 160 -8.65 -9.07 10.17
N ASP A 161 -8.68 -10.15 10.94
CA ASP A 161 -7.94 -11.37 10.64
C ASP A 161 -8.79 -12.22 9.69
N VAL A 162 -8.47 -12.13 8.41
CA VAL A 162 -9.29 -12.69 7.32
C VAL A 162 -9.28 -14.22 7.39
N PRO A 163 -10.40 -14.90 7.11
CA PRO A 163 -10.41 -16.36 7.02
C PRO A 163 -9.35 -16.88 6.04
N THR A 164 -8.63 -17.93 6.42
CA THR A 164 -7.59 -18.53 5.56
C THR A 164 -8.22 -19.09 4.28
N PRO A 165 -7.79 -18.66 3.09
CA PRO A 165 -8.31 -19.18 1.83
C PRO A 165 -8.06 -20.69 1.69
N THR A 166 -9.04 -21.37 1.12
CA THR A 166 -9.04 -22.84 0.92
C THR A 166 -9.63 -23.27 -0.41
N GLU A 167 -10.28 -22.36 -1.13
CA GLU A 167 -11.04 -22.66 -2.33
C GLU A 167 -10.33 -22.15 -3.58
N ILE A 168 -10.47 -22.87 -4.68
CA ILE A 168 -10.11 -22.42 -6.02
C ILE A 168 -11.43 -22.08 -6.71
N ASP A 169 -11.50 -20.91 -7.30
CA ASP A 169 -12.71 -20.38 -7.91
C ASP A 169 -12.46 -20.04 -9.39
N ASP A 170 -13.10 -20.78 -10.28
CA ASP A 170 -12.99 -20.57 -11.73
C ASP A 170 -13.96 -19.50 -12.26
N THR A 171 -15.00 -19.14 -11.50
CA THR A 171 -16.06 -18.24 -11.97
C THR A 171 -15.96 -16.84 -11.36
N GLY A 172 -15.34 -16.73 -10.19
CA GLY A 172 -15.27 -15.49 -9.41
C GLY A 172 -16.52 -15.26 -8.58
N GLU A 173 -17.50 -16.16 -8.64
CA GLU A 173 -18.78 -16.09 -7.93
C GLU A 173 -18.82 -17.01 -6.70
N GLY A 174 -17.72 -17.71 -6.39
CA GLY A 174 -17.62 -18.57 -5.22
C GLY A 174 -17.74 -17.78 -3.92
N ASP A 175 -18.31 -18.41 -2.89
CA ASP A 175 -18.59 -17.79 -1.58
C ASP A 175 -17.35 -17.11 -0.97
N GLN A 176 -16.17 -17.75 -1.10
CA GLN A 176 -14.91 -17.18 -0.61
C GLN A 176 -14.49 -15.92 -1.39
N SER A 177 -14.64 -15.90 -2.71
CA SER A 177 -14.32 -14.74 -3.55
C SER A 177 -15.27 -13.58 -3.26
N VAL A 178 -16.58 -13.86 -3.15
CA VAL A 178 -17.60 -12.85 -2.79
C VAL A 178 -17.31 -12.25 -1.41
N MET A 179 -17.02 -13.09 -0.41
CA MET A 179 -16.65 -12.62 0.93
C MET A 179 -15.42 -11.70 0.90
N LEU A 180 -14.40 -12.01 0.10
CA LEU A 180 -13.19 -11.19 0.00
C LEU A 180 -13.47 -9.83 -0.67
N ARG A 181 -14.36 -9.77 -1.67
CA ARG A 181 -14.82 -8.51 -2.25
C ARG A 181 -15.60 -7.68 -1.22
N ASP A 182 -16.50 -8.30 -0.46
CA ASP A 182 -17.22 -7.62 0.62
C ASP A 182 -16.28 -7.08 1.70
N ILE A 183 -15.20 -7.80 2.03
CA ILE A 183 -14.15 -7.35 2.95
C ILE A 183 -13.41 -6.14 2.36
N ALA A 184 -13.04 -6.16 1.08
CA ALA A 184 -12.42 -5.02 0.40
C ALA A 184 -13.32 -3.78 0.44
N ASP A 185 -14.62 -3.95 0.20
CA ASP A 185 -15.60 -2.86 0.26
C ASP A 185 -15.69 -2.23 1.65
N GLN A 186 -15.74 -3.06 2.69
CA GLN A 186 -15.74 -2.62 4.07
C GLN A 186 -14.43 -1.91 4.43
N ALA A 187 -13.29 -2.45 3.98
CA ALA A 187 -11.98 -1.90 4.25
C ALA A 187 -11.79 -0.52 3.63
N VAL A 188 -12.13 -0.33 2.35
CA VAL A 188 -12.04 0.97 1.68
C VAL A 188 -12.99 1.98 2.33
N SER A 189 -14.23 1.57 2.61
CA SER A 189 -15.22 2.46 3.25
C SER A 189 -14.76 2.90 4.65
N ALA A 190 -14.18 1.99 5.44
CA ALA A 190 -13.64 2.32 6.75
C ALA A 190 -12.38 3.20 6.68
N ALA A 191 -11.53 3.01 5.67
CA ALA A 191 -10.33 3.82 5.46
C ALA A 191 -10.67 5.26 5.05
N LEU A 192 -11.69 5.43 4.21
CA LEU A 192 -12.18 6.75 3.79
C LEU A 192 -12.99 7.47 4.89
N GLY A 193 -13.51 6.74 5.87
CA GLY A 193 -14.34 7.31 6.92
C GLY A 193 -15.72 7.77 6.42
N ASP A 194 -16.44 8.45 7.31
CA ASP A 194 -17.75 9.05 7.07
C ASP A 194 -17.90 10.36 7.87
N ALA A 195 -19.11 10.91 7.95
CA ALA A 195 -19.36 12.16 8.66
C ALA A 195 -19.12 12.09 10.18
N VAL A 196 -19.07 10.89 10.76
CA VAL A 196 -18.93 10.64 12.20
C VAL A 196 -17.53 10.08 12.53
N ARG A 197 -16.92 9.36 11.60
CA ARG A 197 -15.62 8.72 11.76
C ARG A 197 -14.64 9.30 10.74
N PRO A 198 -13.51 9.89 11.16
CA PRO A 198 -12.54 10.42 10.20
C PRO A 198 -12.00 9.31 9.27
N ALA A 199 -11.28 9.70 8.21
CA ALA A 199 -10.48 8.82 7.34
C ALA A 199 -9.17 8.40 8.04
N GLY A 200 -8.65 7.20 7.78
CA GLY A 200 -7.53 6.65 8.56
C GLY A 200 -7.11 5.24 8.18
N PRO A 201 -6.25 4.60 8.99
CA PRO A 201 -5.67 3.32 8.64
C PRO A 201 -6.63 2.16 8.91
N VAL A 202 -6.60 1.17 8.03
CA VAL A 202 -7.32 -0.10 8.14
C VAL A 202 -6.32 -1.24 7.99
N HIS A 203 -6.50 -2.29 8.78
CA HIS A 203 -5.59 -3.45 8.78
C HIS A 203 -6.32 -4.74 8.41
N LEU A 204 -5.96 -5.31 7.26
CA LEU A 204 -6.36 -6.65 6.87
C LEU A 204 -5.16 -7.60 7.04
N ASN A 205 -5.27 -8.48 8.03
CA ASN A 205 -4.33 -9.58 8.22
C ASN A 205 -4.76 -10.77 7.36
N LEU A 206 -3.88 -11.21 6.45
CA LEU A 206 -4.19 -12.15 5.38
C LEU A 206 -3.42 -13.46 5.58
N PRO A 207 -3.98 -14.46 6.30
CA PRO A 207 -3.32 -15.75 6.47
C PRO A 207 -3.35 -16.57 5.17
N PHE A 208 -2.17 -16.94 4.67
CA PHE A 208 -2.05 -17.77 3.47
C PHE A 208 -1.37 -19.11 3.76
N ARG A 209 -1.98 -20.20 3.29
CA ARG A 209 -1.37 -21.54 3.25
C ARG A 209 -0.65 -21.73 1.91
N GLU A 210 0.35 -22.60 1.89
CA GLU A 210 0.96 -23.04 0.63
C GLU A 210 -0.07 -23.82 -0.21
N PRO A 211 0.00 -23.72 -1.55
CA PRO A 211 0.98 -22.97 -2.35
C PRO A 211 0.74 -21.45 -2.33
N LEU A 212 1.81 -20.65 -2.20
CA LEU A 212 1.73 -19.16 -2.11
C LEU A 212 1.78 -18.46 -3.47
N ALA A 213 1.81 -19.24 -4.55
CA ALA A 213 1.76 -18.77 -5.92
C ALA A 213 1.07 -19.84 -6.77
N GLY A 214 0.48 -19.40 -7.87
CA GLY A 214 -0.24 -20.21 -8.83
C GLY A 214 -0.67 -19.37 -10.02
N SER A 215 -1.25 -20.00 -11.03
CA SER A 215 -1.88 -19.27 -12.15
C SER A 215 -2.98 -18.33 -11.63
N LEU A 216 -3.08 -17.14 -12.22
CA LEU A 216 -4.16 -16.20 -11.93
C LEU A 216 -5.51 -16.79 -12.40
N PRO A 217 -6.61 -16.50 -11.68
CA PRO A 217 -7.90 -17.06 -12.04
C PRO A 217 -8.44 -16.45 -13.35
N PRO A 218 -9.24 -17.20 -14.15
CA PRO A 218 -9.73 -16.75 -15.46
C PRO A 218 -10.56 -15.46 -15.44
N TRP A 219 -11.25 -15.17 -14.34
CA TRP A 219 -12.08 -13.97 -14.15
C TRP A 219 -11.28 -12.72 -13.75
N TRP A 220 -9.99 -12.87 -13.44
CA TRP A 220 -9.15 -11.76 -12.95
C TRP A 220 -9.08 -10.59 -13.93
N GLY A 221 -9.68 -9.47 -13.54
CA GLY A 221 -9.80 -8.24 -14.32
C GLY A 221 -10.53 -8.39 -15.66
N ALA A 222 -11.46 -9.33 -15.78
CA ALA A 222 -12.35 -9.41 -16.94
C ALA A 222 -13.19 -8.13 -17.14
N ASP A 223 -13.51 -7.42 -16.05
CA ASP A 223 -14.40 -6.25 -16.04
C ASP A 223 -13.66 -4.89 -16.00
N ALA A 224 -12.33 -4.88 -16.06
CA ALA A 224 -11.52 -3.67 -15.82
C ALA A 224 -11.51 -2.66 -17.01
N GLY A 225 -12.29 -2.90 -18.06
CA GLY A 225 -12.47 -1.98 -19.18
C GLY A 225 -13.71 -1.13 -18.98
N GLU A 226 -13.52 0.15 -18.65
CA GLU A 226 -14.49 1.28 -18.59
C GLU A 226 -14.59 1.92 -17.20
N GLY A 227 -13.58 2.71 -16.80
CA GLY A 227 -13.70 3.49 -15.56
C GLY A 227 -12.50 4.32 -15.13
N ALA A 228 -11.56 4.61 -16.03
CA ALA A 228 -10.44 5.51 -15.74
C ALA A 228 -10.94 6.97 -15.70
N HIS A 229 -11.64 7.35 -14.63
CA HIS A 229 -11.95 8.74 -14.32
C HIS A 229 -10.88 9.29 -13.37
N THR A 230 -10.10 10.24 -13.87
CA THR A 230 -9.27 11.13 -13.05
C THR A 230 -10.19 12.03 -12.24
N VAL A 231 -10.29 11.80 -10.93
CA VAL A 231 -10.96 12.72 -10.01
C VAL A 231 -9.97 13.84 -9.65
N ASP A 232 -9.99 14.92 -10.42
CA ASP A 232 -9.50 16.24 -9.96
C ASP A 232 -10.68 16.95 -9.27
N ALA A 233 -10.74 16.85 -7.94
CA ALA A 233 -11.69 17.62 -7.14
C ALA A 233 -10.93 18.71 -6.36
N PRO A 234 -11.41 19.98 -6.35
CA PRO A 234 -10.75 21.05 -5.62
C PRO A 234 -10.68 20.79 -4.11
N LEU A 235 -9.52 21.11 -3.53
CA LEU A 235 -9.22 20.98 -2.11
C LEU A 235 -9.91 22.11 -1.31
N GLU A 236 -10.92 21.78 -0.52
CA GLU A 236 -11.37 22.68 0.56
C GLU A 236 -11.39 21.98 1.92
N ASN A 237 -10.79 22.66 2.89
CA ASN A 237 -10.79 22.48 4.34
C ASN A 237 -9.93 21.35 4.92
N ASP A 238 -8.74 21.75 5.39
CA ASP A 238 -7.77 20.94 6.13
C ASP A 238 -8.02 21.14 7.64
N GLN A 239 -8.90 20.34 8.21
CA GLN A 239 -8.97 20.17 9.68
C GLN A 239 -8.60 18.73 10.00
N SER A 240 -7.33 18.53 10.33
CA SER A 240 -6.81 17.31 10.96
C SER A 240 -7.68 16.96 12.18
N GLY A 241 -8.50 15.91 12.04
CA GLY A 241 -9.67 15.63 12.85
C GLY A 241 -9.50 14.52 13.89
N ALA A 242 -8.31 14.34 14.47
CA ALA A 242 -8.17 13.52 15.67
C ALA A 242 -8.24 14.40 16.92
N LEU A 243 -9.38 14.37 17.62
CA LEU A 243 -9.50 14.93 18.98
C LEU A 243 -8.60 14.14 19.93
N TYR A 244 -7.33 14.54 20.00
CA TYR A 244 -6.34 14.02 20.93
C TYR A 244 -6.72 14.42 22.36
N GLN A 245 -7.29 13.50 23.13
CA GLN A 245 -7.50 13.65 24.58
C GLN A 245 -6.48 12.80 25.34
N GLY A 246 -5.20 13.20 25.37
CA GLY A 246 -4.23 12.43 26.14
C GLY A 246 -2.76 12.83 26.02
N GLY A 247 -2.40 14.01 26.50
CA GLY A 247 -1.00 14.41 26.67
C GLY A 247 -0.81 15.88 26.27
N GLY A 248 -0.16 16.66 27.14
CA GLY A 248 0.17 18.05 26.83
C GLY A 248 0.83 18.13 25.45
N GLY A 249 0.28 19.01 24.61
CA GLY A 249 0.66 19.13 23.20
C GLY A 249 2.17 19.15 23.02
N ILE A 250 2.63 18.50 21.95
CA ILE A 250 4.00 18.68 21.46
C ILE A 250 4.14 20.14 21.07
N GLY A 251 4.62 20.96 22.01
CA GLY A 251 4.98 22.37 21.84
C GLY A 251 3.83 23.25 21.38
N ASP A 252 3.62 24.38 22.04
CA ASP A 252 3.24 25.53 21.22
C ASP A 252 4.33 25.65 20.15
N ALA A 253 3.99 25.39 18.89
CA ALA A 253 4.80 25.94 17.82
C ALA A 253 4.82 27.43 18.13
N ASP A 254 6.01 27.97 18.41
CA ASP A 254 6.18 29.42 18.56
C ASP A 254 5.32 30.05 17.47
N GLU A 255 4.35 30.89 17.88
CA GLU A 255 3.47 31.59 16.96
C GLU A 255 4.34 32.04 15.79
N ALA A 256 3.99 31.58 14.57
CA ALA A 256 4.76 31.89 13.38
C ALA A 256 5.14 33.36 13.46
N LEU A 257 6.45 33.62 13.62
CA LEU A 257 6.97 34.98 13.70
C LEU A 257 6.27 35.75 12.59
N ALA A 258 5.60 36.84 12.95
CA ALA A 258 4.87 37.67 11.99
C ALA A 258 5.74 37.82 10.73
N ALA A 259 5.14 37.60 9.56
CA ALA A 259 5.80 37.48 8.26
C ALA A 259 6.49 38.78 7.79
N ASP A 260 7.45 39.25 8.58
CA ASP A 260 8.29 40.43 8.35
C ASP A 260 9.73 40.04 7.93
N GLU A 261 10.00 38.75 7.71
CA GLU A 261 11.22 38.35 7.01
C GLU A 261 10.98 38.42 5.50
N GLU A 262 11.59 39.42 4.85
CA GLU A 262 11.66 39.49 3.39
C GLU A 262 12.11 38.12 2.83
N PRO A 263 11.43 37.57 1.80
CA PRO A 263 11.77 36.25 1.28
C PRO A 263 13.23 36.20 0.83
N LEU A 264 14.01 35.30 1.45
CA LEU A 264 15.40 35.07 1.10
C LEU A 264 15.49 34.44 -0.29
N VAL A 265 15.95 35.20 -1.28
CA VAL A 265 16.16 34.70 -2.64
C VAL A 265 17.38 33.79 -2.65
N LEU A 266 17.16 32.48 -2.78
CA LEU A 266 18.23 31.51 -2.97
C LEU A 266 18.62 31.45 -4.45
N PRO A 267 19.84 31.84 -4.85
CA PRO A 267 20.31 31.67 -6.21
C PRO A 267 20.40 30.18 -6.55
N ARG A 268 19.71 29.74 -7.61
CA ARG A 268 19.71 28.34 -8.06
C ARG A 268 21.13 27.93 -8.49
N GLY A 269 21.83 27.20 -7.62
CA GLY A 269 23.08 26.51 -7.95
C GLY A 269 22.83 25.14 -8.58
N ILE A 270 23.88 24.55 -9.18
CA ILE A 270 23.85 23.29 -9.96
C ILE A 270 23.35 22.05 -9.15
N ARG A 271 23.17 22.18 -7.83
CA ARG A 271 22.76 21.10 -6.91
C ARG A 271 21.86 21.59 -5.77
N THR A 272 20.98 22.55 -6.05
CA THR A 272 20.05 23.06 -5.02
C THR A 272 18.84 22.13 -4.94
N ILE A 273 18.59 21.56 -3.76
CA ILE A 273 17.35 20.83 -3.45
C ILE A 273 16.51 21.73 -2.56
N VAL A 274 15.29 22.04 -2.99
CA VAL A 274 14.29 22.73 -2.18
C VAL A 274 13.36 21.68 -1.60
N LEU A 275 13.29 21.58 -0.27
CA LEU A 275 12.33 20.74 0.44
C LEU A 275 11.28 21.66 1.03
N ALA A 276 10.08 21.65 0.45
CA ALA A 276 8.92 22.30 1.03
C ALA A 276 8.17 21.29 1.89
N GLY A 277 7.97 21.63 3.16
CA GLY A 277 7.12 20.86 4.06
C GLY A 277 5.63 21.09 3.76
N GLU A 278 4.80 20.30 4.41
CA GLU A 278 3.36 20.53 4.49
C GLU A 278 3.05 21.97 4.94
N GLY A 279 2.07 22.61 4.29
CA GLY A 279 1.67 23.99 4.63
C GLY A 279 2.57 25.09 4.07
N ALA A 280 3.59 24.76 3.25
CA ALA A 280 4.46 25.75 2.59
C ALA A 280 3.73 26.63 1.55
N GLY A 281 2.47 26.31 1.25
CA GLY A 281 1.56 27.11 0.46
C GLY A 281 1.64 26.89 -1.06
N PRO A 282 0.70 27.47 -1.84
CA PRO A 282 0.49 27.12 -3.25
C PRO A 282 1.69 27.35 -4.17
N ARG A 283 2.59 28.28 -3.80
CA ARG A 283 3.80 28.56 -4.58
C ARG A 283 4.85 27.45 -4.44
N ALA A 284 4.93 26.83 -3.26
CA ALA A 284 5.85 25.73 -3.03
C ALA A 284 5.37 24.46 -3.75
N GLU A 285 4.05 24.23 -3.76
CA GLU A 285 3.43 23.17 -4.56
C GLU A 285 3.70 23.35 -6.05
N ALA A 286 3.42 24.53 -6.61
CA ALA A 286 3.69 24.81 -8.03
C ALA A 286 5.16 24.55 -8.41
N LEU A 287 6.11 24.97 -7.56
CA LEU A 287 7.54 24.71 -7.78
C LEU A 287 7.88 23.21 -7.77
N ALA A 288 7.24 22.41 -6.91
CA ALA A 288 7.44 20.97 -6.86
C ALA A 288 6.93 20.27 -8.14
N TRP A 289 5.84 20.77 -8.73
CA TRP A 289 5.30 20.28 -10.01
C TRP A 289 6.14 20.68 -11.22
N GLU A 290 6.75 21.87 -11.19
CA GLU A 290 7.45 22.46 -12.35
C GLU A 290 8.87 21.93 -12.58
N GLY A 291 9.55 21.37 -11.56
CA GLY A 291 10.86 20.72 -11.68
C GLY A 291 12.03 21.64 -12.09
#